data_AF-D1W3H8-F1
#
_entry.id   AF-D1W3H8-F1
#
_cell.length_a   1.000
_cell.length_b   1.000
_cell.length_c   1.000
_cell.angle_alpha   90.00
_cell.angle_beta   90.00
_cell.angle_gamma   90.00
#
_symmetry.space_group_name_H-M   'P 1'
#
loop_
_entity.id
_entity.type
_entity.pdbx_description
1 polymer ?
#
loop_
_entity_poly.entity_id
_entity_poly.type
_entity_poly.pdbx_seq_one_letter_code
_entity_poly.pdbx_strand_id
1 'polypeptide(L)'
;MKKIFYSLLCIIGLSACSSENVVLDSLRVYDVANSTCKSSLSATETRPDFYLEKDAVPATLSIELSKDGIAQCVLEDVKANCAVRNIYVNIVNQDDQITLVVYHNVLDALADCICKYDVSFKMSKLSAGNYKLKALLSG
;
A
#
# COMPACT_ATOMS: atom_id res chain seq x y z
N MET A 1 72.83 29.34 -3.54
CA MET A 1 72.09 28.34 -2.73
C MET A 1 71.06 29.05 -1.86
N LYS A 2 69.77 28.89 -2.16
CA LYS A 2 68.66 28.87 -1.18
C LYS A 2 67.46 28.25 -1.90
N LYS A 3 67.15 27.01 -1.52
CA LYS A 3 66.00 26.22 -2.00
C LYS A 3 64.81 26.49 -1.09
N ILE A 4 63.59 26.58 -1.62
CA ILE A 4 62.28 26.21 -1.01
C ILE A 4 61.28 26.28 -2.19
N PHE A 5 61.14 25.20 -2.97
CA PHE A 5 60.07 24.19 -2.94
C PHE A 5 58.68 24.69 -3.38
N TYR A 6 58.40 24.40 -4.66
CA TYR A 6 57.10 24.42 -5.32
C TYR A 6 56.13 23.48 -4.60
N SER A 7 54.93 23.97 -4.26
CA SER A 7 53.79 23.11 -3.94
C SER A 7 52.68 23.39 -4.97
N LEU A 8 52.79 22.65 -6.08
CA LEU A 8 51.72 22.44 -7.03
C LEU A 8 50.93 21.23 -6.50
N LEU A 9 49.80 21.45 -5.84
CA LEU A 9 48.85 20.38 -5.56
C LEU A 9 47.51 20.74 -6.20
N CYS A 10 47.36 20.30 -7.45
CA CYS A 10 46.09 20.15 -8.12
C CYS A 10 45.24 19.16 -7.32
N ILE A 11 44.24 19.66 -6.58
CA ILE A 11 43.16 18.81 -6.06
C ILE A 11 42.02 18.87 -7.09
N ILE A 12 42.15 17.94 -8.04
CA ILE A 12 41.12 17.04 -8.57
C ILE A 12 39.68 17.55 -8.38
N GLY A 13 39.04 17.83 -9.51
CA GLY A 13 37.64 18.23 -9.59
C GLY A 13 36.72 17.23 -8.90
N LEU A 14 35.94 17.75 -7.95
CA LEU A 14 34.68 17.13 -7.54
C LEU A 14 33.66 17.44 -8.64
N SER A 15 33.68 16.66 -9.72
CA SER A 15 32.49 16.49 -10.54
C SER A 15 31.47 15.73 -9.69
N ALA A 16 30.69 16.47 -8.90
CA ALA A 16 29.48 15.94 -8.30
C ALA A 16 28.45 15.71 -9.42
N CYS A 17 28.62 14.64 -10.19
CA CYS A 17 27.51 14.00 -10.88
C CYS A 17 26.76 13.19 -9.84
N SER A 18 25.77 13.77 -9.16
CA SER A 18 24.61 12.99 -8.72
C SER A 18 23.54 13.91 -8.17
N SER A 19 22.62 14.29 -9.04
CA SER A 19 21.21 14.14 -8.71
C SER A 19 20.50 14.02 -10.03
N GLU A 20 20.57 12.83 -10.63
CA GLU A 20 19.44 12.38 -11.43
C GLU A 20 18.24 12.40 -10.47
N ASN A 21 17.52 13.52 -10.43
CA ASN A 21 16.13 13.51 -10.01
C ASN A 21 15.38 12.74 -11.09
N VAL A 22 15.58 11.43 -11.12
CA VAL A 22 14.58 10.51 -11.63
C VAL A 22 13.43 10.70 -10.65
N VAL A 23 12.55 11.64 -10.99
CA VAL A 23 11.14 11.55 -10.62
C VAL A 23 10.68 10.26 -11.29
N LEU A 24 11.01 9.14 -10.67
CA LEU A 24 10.45 7.84 -11.00
C LEU A 24 8.97 8.09 -10.76
N ASP A 25 8.16 8.00 -11.82
CA ASP A 25 6.72 8.13 -11.78
C ASP A 25 6.23 7.41 -10.52
N SER A 26 5.88 8.19 -9.48
CA SER A 26 5.85 7.67 -8.13
C SER A 26 4.80 6.58 -8.08
N LEU A 27 5.18 5.38 -7.64
CA LEU A 27 4.26 4.26 -7.52
C LEU A 27 2.98 4.74 -6.82
N ARG A 28 1.84 4.62 -7.50
CA ARG A 28 0.57 5.19 -7.05
C ARG A 28 -0.54 4.15 -7.08
N VAL A 29 -1.47 4.32 -6.14
CA VAL A 29 -2.75 3.61 -6.12
C VAL A 29 -3.85 4.60 -6.52
N TYR A 30 -4.79 4.15 -7.35
CA TYR A 30 -5.90 4.95 -7.85
C TYR A 30 -7.08 4.06 -8.23
N ASP A 31 -8.21 4.67 -8.61
CA ASP A 31 -9.48 3.98 -8.89
C ASP A 31 -9.90 3.04 -7.74
N VAL A 32 -9.67 3.46 -6.49
CA VAL A 32 -10.06 2.69 -5.31
C VAL A 32 -11.57 2.67 -5.18
N ALA A 33 -12.15 1.49 -5.06
CA ALA A 33 -13.57 1.28 -4.81
C ALA A 33 -13.76 0.06 -3.90
N ASN A 34 -14.63 0.18 -2.90
CA ASN A 34 -15.10 -0.95 -2.11
C ASN A 34 -16.48 -1.42 -2.58
N SER A 35 -16.73 -2.72 -2.47
CA SER A 35 -18.03 -3.33 -2.71
C SER A 35 -19.08 -2.80 -1.72
N THR A 36 -20.33 -3.18 -1.94
CA THR A 36 -21.32 -3.19 -0.86
C THR A 36 -20.90 -4.20 0.22
N CYS A 37 -21.45 -4.02 1.42
CA CYS A 37 -21.27 -4.99 2.50
C CYS A 37 -21.72 -6.39 2.06
N LYS A 38 -20.83 -7.39 2.09
CA LYS A 38 -21.14 -8.77 1.66
C LYS A 38 -21.84 -9.58 2.74
N SER A 39 -21.41 -9.40 3.99
CA SER A 39 -21.93 -10.11 5.15
C SER A 39 -21.62 -9.28 6.39
N SER A 40 -22.65 -8.89 7.14
CA SER A 40 -22.54 -8.16 8.40
C SER A 40 -22.70 -9.09 9.59
N LEU A 41 -21.91 -8.84 10.63
CA LEU A 41 -21.94 -9.58 11.89
C LEU A 41 -21.99 -8.56 13.04
N SER A 42 -22.99 -8.67 13.90
CA SER A 42 -23.02 -7.95 15.18
C SER A 42 -22.54 -8.88 16.29
N ALA A 43 -21.64 -8.41 17.15
CA ALA A 43 -21.16 -9.19 18.29
C ALA A 43 -22.25 -9.41 19.34
N THR A 44 -23.26 -8.52 19.40
CA THR A 44 -24.37 -8.60 20.36
C THR A 44 -25.54 -9.44 19.86
N GLU A 45 -25.74 -9.49 18.54
CA GLU A 45 -26.88 -10.21 17.93
C GLU A 45 -26.50 -11.60 17.38
N THR A 46 -25.21 -11.87 17.17
CA THR A 46 -24.72 -13.13 16.61
C THR A 46 -24.30 -14.09 17.71
N ARG A 47 -24.61 -15.38 17.55
CA ARG A 47 -24.08 -16.40 18.47
C ARG A 47 -22.53 -16.40 18.46
N PRO A 48 -21.87 -16.50 19.62
CA PRO A 48 -20.41 -16.37 19.70
C PRO A 48 -19.62 -17.37 18.85
N ASP A 49 -20.09 -18.62 18.77
CA ASP A 49 -19.48 -19.68 17.97
C ASP A 49 -19.49 -19.34 16.47
N PHE A 50 -20.62 -18.87 15.97
CA PHE A 50 -20.76 -18.44 14.58
C PHE A 50 -19.98 -17.16 14.28
N TYR A 51 -19.96 -16.20 15.23
CA TYR A 51 -19.20 -14.97 15.09
C TYR A 51 -17.71 -15.27 14.90
N LEU A 52 -17.13 -16.13 15.74
CA LEU A 52 -15.71 -16.50 15.68
C LEU A 52 -15.34 -17.21 14.38
N GLU A 53 -16.19 -18.13 13.90
CA GLU A 53 -15.95 -18.83 12.62
C GLU A 53 -15.92 -17.85 11.44
N LYS A 54 -16.90 -16.94 11.37
CA LYS A 54 -17.02 -16.00 10.24
C LYS A 54 -16.01 -14.87 10.31
N ASP A 55 -15.64 -14.45 11.52
CA ASP A 55 -14.58 -13.47 11.73
C ASP A 55 -13.19 -14.06 11.46
N ALA A 56 -12.94 -15.36 11.63
CA ALA A 56 -11.61 -15.93 11.40
C ALA A 56 -11.12 -15.91 9.93
N VAL A 57 -12.00 -15.64 8.95
CA VAL A 57 -11.62 -15.62 7.53
C VAL A 57 -10.67 -14.44 7.25
N PRO A 58 -9.44 -14.70 6.76
CA PRO A 58 -8.48 -13.65 6.45
C PRO A 58 -8.82 -12.98 5.11
N ALA A 59 -8.38 -11.73 4.95
CA ALA A 59 -8.44 -11.06 3.67
C ALA A 59 -7.39 -11.63 2.69
N THR A 60 -7.72 -11.67 1.41
CA THR A 60 -6.84 -12.17 0.33
C THR A 60 -6.53 -11.06 -0.65
N LEU A 61 -5.25 -10.95 -1.05
CA LEU A 61 -4.83 -10.00 -2.09
C LEU A 61 -4.58 -10.75 -3.39
N SER A 62 -5.28 -10.37 -4.44
CA SER A 62 -5.02 -10.78 -5.82
C SER A 62 -4.46 -9.61 -6.62
N ILE A 63 -3.51 -9.90 -7.50
CA ILE A 63 -2.86 -8.92 -8.37
C ILE A 63 -2.77 -9.53 -9.77
N GLU A 64 -3.39 -8.86 -10.73
CA GLU A 64 -3.32 -9.20 -12.16
C GLU A 64 -2.61 -8.08 -12.92
N LEU A 65 -1.54 -8.42 -13.64
CA LEU A 65 -0.82 -7.47 -14.46
C LEU A 65 -1.46 -7.35 -15.85
N SER A 66 -1.96 -6.17 -16.18
CA SER A 66 -2.58 -5.88 -17.47
C SER A 66 -1.52 -5.68 -18.56
N LYS A 67 -1.93 -5.78 -19.84
CA LYS A 67 -1.04 -5.64 -21.01
C LYS A 67 -0.33 -4.29 -21.10
N ASP A 68 -0.90 -3.24 -20.51
CA ASP A 68 -0.35 -1.90 -20.45
C ASP A 68 0.64 -1.70 -19.28
N GLY A 69 0.84 -2.72 -18.46
CA GLY A 69 1.72 -2.72 -17.28
C GLY A 69 1.04 -2.19 -16.01
N ILE A 70 -0.26 -1.91 -16.05
CA ILE A 70 -1.05 -1.50 -14.87
C ILE A 70 -1.48 -2.77 -14.13
N ALA A 71 -1.25 -2.80 -12.81
CA ALA A 71 -1.73 -3.91 -11.99
C ALA A 71 -3.17 -3.62 -11.53
N GLN A 72 -4.06 -4.57 -11.79
CA GLN A 72 -5.41 -4.62 -11.23
C GLN A 72 -5.35 -5.44 -9.95
N CYS A 73 -5.77 -4.84 -8.84
CA CYS A 73 -5.67 -5.44 -7.52
C CYS A 73 -7.04 -5.55 -6.89
N VAL A 74 -7.29 -6.67 -6.21
CA VAL A 74 -8.48 -6.87 -5.39
C VAL A 74 -8.04 -7.42 -4.03
N LEU A 75 -8.43 -6.72 -2.97
CA LEU A 75 -8.40 -7.23 -1.61
C LEU A 75 -9.78 -7.75 -1.26
N GLU A 76 -9.94 -9.06 -1.14
CA GLU A 76 -11.21 -9.65 -0.77
C GLU A 76 -11.33 -9.78 0.74
N ASP A 77 -12.57 -9.73 1.24
CA ASP A 77 -12.89 -9.95 2.65
C ASP A 77 -12.18 -8.99 3.63
N VAL A 78 -11.91 -7.75 3.19
CA VAL A 78 -11.44 -6.68 4.08
C VAL A 78 -12.51 -6.40 5.11
N LYS A 79 -12.16 -6.58 6.39
CA LYS A 79 -13.06 -6.28 7.50
C LYS A 79 -13.03 -4.80 7.82
N ALA A 80 -14.21 -4.22 7.97
CA ALA A 80 -14.40 -2.86 8.44
C ALA A 80 -15.76 -2.76 9.17
N ASN A 81 -16.00 -1.66 9.86
CA ASN A 81 -17.32 -1.39 10.45
C ASN A 81 -18.40 -1.26 9.37
N CYS A 82 -19.63 -1.75 9.57
CA CYS A 82 -20.63 -1.70 8.50
C CYS A 82 -21.06 -0.29 8.08
N ALA A 83 -20.82 0.72 8.93
CA ALA A 83 -21.15 2.12 8.64
C ALA A 83 -20.09 2.83 7.77
N VAL A 84 -18.95 2.18 7.50
CA VAL A 84 -17.94 2.78 6.62
C VAL A 84 -18.49 2.99 5.22
N ARG A 85 -18.23 4.17 4.67
CA ARG A 85 -18.62 4.50 3.31
C ARG A 85 -17.54 4.15 2.30
N ASN A 86 -16.30 4.50 2.64
CA ASN A 86 -15.15 4.33 1.79
C ASN A 86 -14.03 3.62 2.55
N ILE A 87 -13.39 2.67 1.87
CA ILE A 87 -12.11 2.09 2.28
C ILE A 87 -11.04 2.67 1.36
N TYR A 88 -9.94 3.14 1.94
CA TYR A 88 -8.83 3.76 1.25
C TYR A 88 -7.64 2.81 1.18
N VAL A 89 -6.84 2.96 0.12
CA VAL A 89 -5.61 2.21 -0.09
C VAL A 89 -4.50 3.19 -0.45
N ASN A 90 -3.47 3.25 0.39
CA ASN A 90 -2.24 3.98 0.14
C ASN A 90 -1.12 3.00 -0.23
N ILE A 91 -0.10 3.52 -0.89
CA ILE A 91 1.08 2.75 -1.27
C ILE A 91 2.36 3.48 -0.88
N VAL A 92 3.32 2.74 -0.37
CA VAL A 92 4.67 3.19 -0.06
C VAL A 92 5.64 2.25 -0.76
N ASN A 93 6.63 2.80 -1.46
CA ASN A 93 7.72 2.02 -2.05
C ASN A 93 9.04 2.50 -1.45
N GLN A 94 9.72 1.64 -0.71
CA GLN A 94 10.99 1.95 -0.08
C GLN A 94 11.86 0.70 -0.05
N ASP A 95 13.14 0.82 -0.46
CA ASP A 95 14.14 -0.26 -0.39
C ASP A 95 13.63 -1.61 -0.98
N ASP A 96 13.06 -1.55 -2.19
CA ASP A 96 12.42 -2.67 -2.90
C ASP A 96 11.24 -3.33 -2.15
N GLN A 97 10.70 -2.67 -1.13
CA GLN A 97 9.48 -3.06 -0.43
C GLN A 97 8.31 -2.16 -0.80
N ILE A 98 7.30 -2.76 -1.42
CA ILE A 98 5.99 -2.16 -1.64
C ILE A 98 5.11 -2.48 -0.44
N THR A 99 4.63 -1.45 0.24
CA THR A 99 3.67 -1.57 1.34
C THR A 99 2.33 -0.97 0.93
N LEU A 100 1.29 -1.79 0.91
CA LEU A 100 -0.10 -1.37 0.78
C LEU A 100 -0.66 -1.09 2.18
N VAL A 101 -1.23 0.09 2.39
CA VAL A 101 -1.87 0.47 3.66
C VAL A 101 -3.35 0.67 3.39
N VAL A 102 -4.17 -0.19 3.97
CA VAL A 102 -5.63 -0.21 3.79
C VAL A 102 -6.26 0.30 5.07
N TYR A 103 -7.10 1.32 4.98
CA TYR A 103 -7.68 1.97 6.14
C TYR A 103 -9.05 2.58 5.81
N HIS A 104 -9.84 2.83 6.84
CA HIS A 104 -11.07 3.61 6.74
C HIS A 104 -11.06 4.71 7.80
N ASN A 105 -11.97 5.67 7.67
CA ASN A 105 -12.11 6.71 8.68
C ASN A 105 -12.78 6.12 9.93
N VAL A 106 -12.10 6.21 11.07
CA VAL A 106 -12.60 5.68 12.36
C VAL A 106 -13.86 6.40 12.81
N LEU A 107 -14.03 7.68 12.42
CA LEU A 107 -15.24 8.44 12.75
C LEU A 107 -16.50 7.92 12.05
N ASP A 108 -16.35 7.20 10.93
CA ASP A 108 -17.45 6.57 10.20
C ASP A 108 -17.82 5.19 10.78
N ALA A 109 -17.10 4.71 11.82
CA ALA A 109 -17.17 3.35 12.34
C ALA A 109 -17.86 3.25 13.71
N LEU A 110 -19.13 3.69 13.79
CA LEU A 110 -19.89 3.75 15.05
C LEU A 110 -21.00 2.70 15.19
N ALA A 111 -21.20 1.82 14.20
CA ALA A 111 -22.21 0.76 14.29
C ALA A 111 -21.68 -0.44 15.10
N ASP A 112 -22.56 -1.11 15.85
CA ASP A 112 -22.24 -2.39 16.52
C ASP A 112 -22.27 -3.56 15.52
N CYS A 113 -21.47 -3.45 14.46
CA CYS A 113 -21.27 -4.55 13.52
C CYS A 113 -20.00 -4.39 12.69
N ILE A 114 -19.46 -5.53 12.28
CA ILE A 114 -18.41 -5.64 11.27
C ILE A 114 -19.00 -6.12 9.96
N CYS A 115 -18.41 -5.72 8.85
CA CYS A 115 -18.73 -6.25 7.54
C CYS A 115 -17.47 -6.54 6.71
N LYS A 116 -17.60 -7.51 5.80
CA LYS A 116 -16.60 -7.82 4.79
C LYS A 116 -16.89 -7.06 3.49
N TYR A 117 -15.83 -6.45 2.97
CA TYR A 117 -15.82 -5.70 1.73
C TYR A 117 -14.73 -6.22 0.81
N ASP A 118 -15.01 -6.21 -0.49
CA ASP A 118 -13.96 -6.35 -1.51
C ASP A 118 -13.51 -4.97 -1.92
N VAL A 119 -12.19 -4.73 -1.92
CA VAL A 119 -11.59 -3.44 -2.25
C VAL A 119 -10.79 -3.61 -3.53
N SER A 120 -11.33 -3.10 -4.62
CA SER A 120 -10.65 -3.05 -5.92
C SER A 120 -9.87 -1.75 -6.06
N PHE A 121 -8.68 -1.82 -6.64
CA PHE A 121 -7.87 -0.65 -6.95
C PHE A 121 -6.89 -0.96 -8.09
N LYS A 122 -6.32 0.08 -8.67
CA LYS A 122 -5.22 -0.03 -9.64
C LYS A 122 -3.93 0.46 -9.03
N MET A 123 -2.85 -0.23 -9.34
CA MET A 123 -1.49 0.19 -9.05
C MET A 123 -0.79 0.55 -10.35
N SER A 124 -0.10 1.69 -10.36
CA SER A 124 0.62 2.16 -11.55
C SER A 124 1.71 1.18 -11.99
N LYS A 125 2.29 1.46 -13.16
CA LYS A 125 3.40 0.65 -13.69
C LYS A 125 4.54 0.58 -12.69
N LEU A 126 5.03 -0.64 -12.49
CA LEU A 126 6.23 -0.91 -11.71
C LEU A 126 7.44 -0.93 -12.64
N SER A 127 8.55 -0.35 -12.21
CA SER A 127 9.85 -0.62 -12.82
C SER A 127 10.15 -2.11 -12.72
N ALA A 128 10.71 -2.69 -13.78
CA ALA A 128 11.08 -4.11 -13.78
C ALA A 128 12.06 -4.41 -12.64
N GLY A 129 11.76 -5.44 -11.84
CA GLY A 129 12.56 -5.78 -10.66
C GLY A 129 11.85 -6.78 -9.76
N ASN A 130 12.52 -7.13 -8.67
CA ASN A 130 11.96 -7.98 -7.61
C ASN A 130 11.56 -7.09 -6.43
N TYR A 131 10.31 -7.18 -5.99
CA TYR A 131 9.82 -6.41 -4.86
C TYR A 131 9.30 -7.34 -3.76
N LYS A 132 9.47 -6.92 -2.50
CA LYS A 132 8.76 -7.49 -1.37
C LYS A 132 7.43 -6.77 -1.23
N LEU A 133 6.34 -7.53 -1.19
CA LEU A 133 5.01 -6.97 -0.96
C LEU A 133 4.58 -7.16 0.49
N LYS A 134 4.08 -6.10 1.11
CA LYS A 134 3.45 -6.12 2.43
C LYS A 134 2.07 -5.46 2.35
N ALA A 135 1.05 -6.11 2.90
CA ALA A 135 -0.27 -5.50 3.07
C ALA A 135 -0.52 -5.27 4.57
N LEU A 136 -0.86 -4.04 4.93
CA LEU A 136 -1.24 -3.62 6.27
C LEU A 136 -2.72 -3.24 6.25
N LEU A 137 -3.53 -4.01 6.98
CA LEU A 137 -4.95 -3.73 7.15
C LEU A 137 -5.14 -3.05 8.50
N SER A 138 -5.59 -1.80 8.49
CA SER A 138 -5.95 -1.05 9.68
C SER A 138 -7.47 -0.90 9.73
N GLY A 139 -8.09 -1.57 10.71
CA GLY A 139 -9.49 -1.36 11.09
C GLY A 139 -9.63 -0.36 12.23
#